data_AF-A0A966HLS4-F1
#
_entry.id   AF-A0A966HLS4-F1
#
_cell.length_a   1.000
_cell.length_b   1.000
_cell.length_c   1.000
_cell.angle_alpha   90.00
_cell.angle_beta   90.00
_cell.angle_gamma   90.00
#
_symmetry.space_group_name_H-M   'P 1'
#
loop_
_entity.id
_entity.type
_entity.pdbx_description
1 polymer ?
#
loop_
_entity_poly.entity_id
_entity_poly.type
_entity_poly.pdbx_seq_one_letter_code
_entity_poly.pdbx_strand_id
1 'polypeptide(L)'
;MKKQEKEKYKIAYFSMEIGMHPDIKTYSGGLGVLAGDILRSAADLNVPIIGVTLINRYGYFNQKINKKGEQKENLFKAYNFSKLKKIKSEVSIKINRDKVYIAAWEYIIKSAKGFSVPVILLDTNLKKNKEKYRGLTDHLYGGDREYRLLQEMILGRGGYEVIKKLGHSIEKLHINEGHGSFVAIAKFLDEKGSVKERIAKVKRTCVFTTHTPLKTANDIFPIEKVKHYQPDFPDKLPGLVTGNKVNMTEIALYFSDYINGVASSHQKVTRKMFPKHVINNVTNGVHSLTWTAPEFIALFDEYIPEWRESGLSLRHAFSIPLNKIWLAHQSAKKRLLKVIENKTGEKFAAQVFTIGFARRFTAYKRPTLLFNDIKKFLSIHDKVGKIQLVYSGKAHPQDEIGKSLIKELNEIKKRYGKRIKIAFLENYDMKLAKLVTAGVDIWLNNPLPPNEASGTSGMKAAHNGIPQLSTLDGWWHEGYIKDKTGWAISCSKKTGNKKQDEKDAACIYDLLENDILPCFYHKPEVWREIMRFSIAINASYFNTDRVVRDYIQNAYFN
;
A
#
# COMPACT_ATOMS: atom_id res chain seq x y z
N MET A 1 -28.92 -25.04 19.60
CA MET A 1 -27.65 -24.29 19.46
C MET A 1 -26.63 -25.17 18.75
N LYS A 2 -26.41 -24.97 17.44
CA LYS A 2 -25.33 -25.68 16.72
C LYS A 2 -23.99 -25.18 17.26
N LYS A 3 -23.14 -26.09 17.76
CA LYS A 3 -21.72 -25.82 18.01
C LYS A 3 -21.15 -25.22 16.72
N GLN A 4 -20.76 -23.95 16.74
CA GLN A 4 -19.90 -23.38 15.70
C GLN A 4 -18.62 -24.24 15.71
N GLU A 5 -18.43 -25.08 14.69
CA GLU A 5 -17.13 -25.66 14.44
C GLU A 5 -16.14 -24.50 14.40
N LYS A 6 -15.09 -24.54 15.23
CA LYS A 6 -14.05 -23.51 15.19
C LYS A 6 -13.47 -23.52 13.78
N GLU A 7 -13.76 -22.49 13.00
CA GLU A 7 -13.21 -22.30 11.67
C GLU A 7 -11.68 -22.48 11.74
N LYS A 8 -11.17 -23.47 11.01
CA LYS A 8 -9.73 -23.72 10.92
C LYS A 8 -9.19 -22.97 9.72
N TYR A 9 -8.48 -21.87 9.98
CA TYR A 9 -7.72 -21.17 8.95
C TYR A 9 -6.59 -22.08 8.43
N LYS A 10 -6.31 -21.97 7.12
CA LYS A 10 -5.31 -22.74 6.39
C LYS A 10 -4.12 -21.90 5.93
N ILE A 11 -4.31 -20.59 5.81
CA ILE A 11 -3.27 -19.67 5.34
C ILE A 11 -2.98 -18.66 6.45
N ALA A 12 -1.72 -18.43 6.78
CA ALA A 12 -1.31 -17.33 7.65
C ALA A 12 -0.54 -16.28 6.86
N TYR A 13 -1.06 -15.05 6.83
CA TYR A 13 -0.53 -13.91 6.08
C TYR A 13 0.27 -12.99 7.01
N PHE A 14 1.59 -13.03 6.90
CA PHE A 14 2.51 -12.26 7.72
C PHE A 14 2.87 -10.94 7.03
N SER A 15 2.59 -9.83 7.68
CA SER A 15 3.02 -8.51 7.21
C SER A 15 3.34 -7.57 8.36
N MET A 16 4.38 -6.75 8.17
CA MET A 16 4.79 -5.73 9.13
C MET A 16 3.71 -4.64 9.31
N GLU A 17 2.90 -4.40 8.28
CA GLU A 17 1.77 -3.49 8.33
C GLU A 17 0.51 -4.10 7.74
N ILE A 18 -0.64 -3.82 8.37
CA ILE A 18 -1.98 -4.18 7.86
C ILE A 18 -2.93 -3.02 8.16
N GLY A 19 -3.48 -2.43 7.10
CA GLY A 19 -4.45 -1.33 7.17
C GLY A 19 -5.87 -1.83 7.42
N MET A 20 -6.20 -2.15 8.67
CA MET A 20 -7.50 -2.71 9.06
C MET A 20 -8.61 -1.66 9.18
N HIS A 21 -8.29 -0.52 9.79
CA HIS A 21 -9.22 0.59 9.99
C HIS A 21 -8.44 1.89 10.05
N PRO A 22 -8.95 3.03 9.57
CA PRO A 22 -8.19 4.27 9.59
C PRO A 22 -7.73 4.72 10.98
N ASP A 23 -8.46 4.35 12.03
CA ASP A 23 -8.12 4.70 13.42
C ASP A 23 -7.12 3.73 14.07
N ILE A 24 -6.91 2.55 13.50
CA ILE A 24 -5.92 1.58 13.96
C ILE A 24 -4.63 1.80 13.16
N LYS A 25 -3.61 2.36 13.79
CA LYS A 25 -2.41 2.89 13.11
C LYS A 25 -1.34 1.83 12.79
N THR A 26 -1.76 0.62 12.46
CA THR A 26 -0.90 -0.53 12.10
C THR A 26 -0.41 -0.50 10.65
N TYR A 27 -0.42 0.67 10.00
CA TYR A 27 0.03 0.85 8.62
C TYR A 27 0.62 2.25 8.41
N SER A 28 1.49 2.36 7.41
CA SER A 28 2.17 3.61 7.03
C SER A 28 2.00 3.95 5.55
N GLY A 29 1.85 2.94 4.68
CA GLY A 29 1.90 3.12 3.24
C GLY A 29 1.05 2.14 2.44
N GLY A 30 1.43 1.98 1.17
CA GLY A 30 0.69 1.17 0.19
C GLY A 30 0.70 -0.32 0.51
N LEU A 31 1.78 -0.84 1.10
CA LEU A 31 1.94 -2.26 1.44
C LEU A 31 0.88 -2.71 2.46
N GLY A 32 0.72 -1.98 3.55
CA GLY A 32 -0.22 -2.29 4.61
C GLY A 32 -1.66 -2.06 4.19
N VAL A 33 -1.92 -1.01 3.40
CA VAL A 33 -3.26 -0.80 2.82
C VAL A 33 -3.65 -1.97 1.91
N LEU A 34 -2.74 -2.41 1.03
CA LEU A 34 -2.96 -3.58 0.19
C LEU A 34 -3.19 -4.85 1.02
N ALA A 35 -2.38 -5.10 2.05
CA ALA A 35 -2.57 -6.25 2.94
C ALA A 35 -3.97 -6.24 3.57
N GLY A 36 -4.44 -5.07 4.03
CA GLY A 36 -5.81 -4.91 4.52
C GLY A 36 -6.87 -5.18 3.45
N ASP A 37 -6.66 -4.70 2.23
CA ASP A 37 -7.58 -4.92 1.11
C ASP A 37 -7.66 -6.38 0.68
N ILE A 38 -6.52 -7.10 0.63
CA ILE A 38 -6.45 -8.54 0.38
C ILE A 38 -7.25 -9.30 1.43
N LEU A 39 -7.07 -8.97 2.73
CA LEU A 39 -7.78 -9.67 3.80
C LEU A 39 -9.29 -9.38 3.81
N ARG A 40 -9.73 -8.21 3.32
CA ARG A 40 -11.17 -7.92 3.11
C ARG A 40 -11.75 -8.76 1.97
N SER A 41 -11.11 -8.74 0.80
CA SER A 41 -11.55 -9.60 -0.32
C SER A 41 -11.48 -11.08 0.03
N ALA A 42 -10.51 -11.50 0.84
CA ALA A 42 -10.46 -12.86 1.35
C ALA A 42 -11.64 -13.18 2.26
N ALA A 43 -12.10 -12.23 3.07
CA ALA A 43 -13.33 -12.38 3.84
C ALA A 43 -14.56 -12.49 2.93
N ASP A 44 -14.64 -11.66 1.88
CA ASP A 44 -15.76 -11.66 0.93
C ASP A 44 -15.82 -12.89 0.02
N LEU A 45 -14.70 -13.58 -0.13
CA LEU A 45 -14.54 -14.82 -0.90
C LEU A 45 -14.47 -16.08 -0.02
N ASN A 46 -14.73 -15.96 1.29
CA ASN A 46 -14.70 -17.07 2.27
C ASN A 46 -13.37 -17.84 2.31
N VAL A 47 -12.26 -17.15 2.10
CA VAL A 47 -10.93 -17.77 2.10
C VAL A 47 -10.46 -17.96 3.53
N PRO A 48 -10.04 -19.17 3.95
CA PRO A 48 -9.62 -19.47 5.31
C PRO A 48 -8.22 -18.93 5.59
N ILE A 49 -8.07 -17.60 5.62
CA ILE A 49 -6.83 -16.87 5.89
C ILE A 49 -6.90 -16.16 7.25
N ILE A 50 -5.74 -16.10 7.93
CA ILE A 50 -5.53 -15.31 9.15
C ILE A 50 -4.38 -14.33 8.93
N GLY A 51 -4.60 -13.05 9.23
CA GLY A 51 -3.56 -12.02 9.17
C GLY A 51 -2.71 -12.02 10.45
N VAL A 52 -1.41 -11.73 10.33
CA VAL A 52 -0.50 -11.60 11.48
C VAL A 52 0.34 -10.33 11.30
N THR A 53 0.30 -9.45 12.31
CA THR A 53 1.08 -8.21 12.33
C THR A 53 1.40 -7.77 13.77
N LEU A 54 2.15 -6.67 13.92
CA LEU A 54 2.46 -6.10 15.22
C LEU A 54 1.38 -5.09 15.64
N ILE A 55 1.15 -4.96 16.95
CA ILE A 55 0.12 -4.05 17.48
C ILE A 55 0.40 -2.57 17.17
N ASN A 56 1.66 -2.17 17.00
CA ASN A 56 2.11 -0.83 16.60
C ASN A 56 1.36 0.29 17.35
N ARG A 57 1.50 0.32 18.68
CA ARG A 57 0.72 1.16 19.61
C ARG A 57 0.62 2.64 19.23
N TYR A 58 1.72 3.21 18.78
CA TYR A 58 1.82 4.62 18.34
C TYR A 58 1.83 4.76 16.82
N GLY A 59 1.68 3.66 16.09
CA GLY A 59 1.73 3.60 14.64
C GLY A 59 3.05 4.11 14.07
N TYR A 60 2.98 4.77 12.90
CA TYR A 60 4.14 5.35 12.25
C TYR A 60 4.49 6.72 12.84
N PHE A 61 3.78 7.78 12.47
CA PHE A 61 3.80 9.08 13.13
C PHE A 61 2.64 9.97 12.66
N ASN A 62 2.27 10.93 13.50
CA ASN A 62 1.32 12.01 13.23
C ASN A 62 2.05 13.21 12.61
N GLN A 63 1.74 13.50 11.35
CA GLN A 63 2.39 14.59 10.61
C GLN A 63 1.77 15.94 10.96
N LYS A 64 2.62 16.95 11.17
CA LYS A 64 2.25 18.37 11.22
C LYS A 64 3.15 19.20 10.33
N ILE A 65 2.62 20.26 9.74
CA ILE A 65 3.40 21.23 8.98
C ILE A 65 3.55 22.49 9.85
N ASN A 66 4.79 22.90 10.09
CA ASN A 66 5.06 24.10 10.89
C ASN A 66 4.88 25.38 10.05
N LYS A 67 5.02 26.55 10.69
CA LYS A 67 4.91 27.87 10.02
C LYS A 67 5.93 28.10 8.89
N LYS A 68 7.04 27.34 8.87
CA LYS A 68 8.06 27.37 7.82
C LYS A 68 7.78 26.39 6.66
N GLY A 69 6.65 25.69 6.69
CA GLY A 69 6.29 24.69 5.67
C GLY A 69 6.96 23.32 5.87
N GLU A 70 7.67 23.11 6.98
CA GLU A 70 8.42 21.89 7.24
C GLU A 70 7.56 20.83 7.93
N GLN A 71 7.78 19.57 7.54
CA GLN A 71 7.23 18.43 8.26
C GLN A 71 7.80 18.32 9.68
N LYS A 72 6.92 18.08 10.65
CA LYS A 72 7.23 17.66 12.02
C LYS A 72 6.51 16.36 12.34
N GLU A 73 7.26 15.42 12.87
CA GLU A 73 6.80 14.11 13.27
C GLU A 73 6.43 14.13 14.76
N ASN A 74 5.15 13.95 15.06
CA ASN A 74 4.68 13.74 16.43
C ASN A 74 4.26 12.29 16.61
N LEU A 75 4.33 11.77 17.84
CA LEU A 75 3.73 10.48 18.13
C LEU A 75 2.19 10.58 18.05
N PHE A 76 1.55 9.52 17.55
CA PHE A 76 0.12 9.38 17.79
C PHE A 76 -0.14 9.15 19.27
N LYS A 77 -1.34 9.51 19.74
CA LYS A 77 -1.84 8.96 21.00
C LYS A 77 -1.92 7.43 20.85
N ALA A 78 -1.51 6.70 21.88
CA ALA A 78 -1.61 5.25 21.89
C ALA A 78 -3.05 4.83 21.57
N TYR A 79 -3.22 3.94 20.59
CA TYR A 79 -4.53 3.37 20.33
C TYR A 79 -4.91 2.44 21.49
N ASN A 80 -6.15 2.55 21.98
CA ASN A 80 -6.61 1.69 23.07
C ASN A 80 -7.03 0.31 22.54
N PHE A 81 -6.06 -0.60 22.50
CA PHE A 81 -6.26 -1.99 22.07
C PHE A 81 -7.00 -2.85 23.09
N SER A 82 -7.28 -2.37 24.30
CA SER A 82 -8.04 -3.16 25.29
C SER A 82 -9.48 -3.46 24.85
N LYS A 83 -9.98 -2.74 23.84
CA LYS A 83 -11.28 -2.98 23.20
C LYS A 83 -11.26 -4.19 22.25
N LEU A 84 -10.08 -4.67 21.85
CA LEU A 84 -9.96 -5.88 21.04
C LEU A 84 -9.99 -7.11 21.95
N LYS A 85 -10.37 -8.25 21.37
CA LYS A 85 -10.38 -9.52 22.10
C LYS A 85 -8.94 -9.97 22.34
N LYS A 86 -8.55 -10.08 23.61
CA LYS A 86 -7.27 -10.69 24.00
C LYS A 86 -7.34 -12.21 23.78
N ILE A 87 -6.36 -12.76 23.08
CA ILE A 87 -6.18 -14.21 22.98
C ILE A 87 -5.67 -14.71 24.34
N LYS A 88 -6.34 -15.74 24.88
CA LYS A 88 -6.06 -16.26 26.23
C LYS A 88 -4.65 -16.81 26.38
N SER A 89 -4.08 -17.36 25.31
CA SER A 89 -2.75 -17.95 25.33
C SER A 89 -1.68 -16.92 25.02
N GLU A 90 -0.73 -16.81 25.94
CA GLU A 90 0.53 -16.07 25.71
C GLU A 90 1.60 -17.09 25.31
N VAL A 91 2.47 -16.68 24.38
CA VAL A 91 3.61 -17.48 23.93
C VAL A 91 4.91 -16.81 24.34
N SER A 92 6.04 -17.45 24.06
CA SER A 92 7.34 -16.86 24.29
C SER A 92 8.35 -17.34 23.27
N ILE A 93 9.27 -16.45 22.90
CA ILE A 93 10.44 -16.79 22.10
C ILE A 93 11.72 -16.42 22.86
N LYS A 94 12.84 -17.03 22.48
CA LYS A 94 14.15 -16.68 23.02
C LYS A 94 14.80 -15.59 22.17
N ILE A 95 15.13 -14.47 22.78
CA ILE A 95 15.91 -13.38 22.19
C ILE A 95 17.19 -13.24 23.00
N ASN A 96 18.33 -13.55 22.37
CA ASN A 96 19.61 -13.74 23.05
C ASN A 96 19.49 -14.81 24.15
N ARG A 97 19.70 -14.46 25.43
CA ARG A 97 19.51 -15.35 26.59
C ARG A 97 18.15 -15.18 27.25
N ASP A 98 17.40 -14.15 26.85
CA ASP A 98 16.17 -13.74 27.51
C ASP A 98 14.96 -14.44 26.88
N LYS A 99 14.01 -14.82 27.74
CA LYS A 99 12.69 -15.28 27.32
C LYS A 99 11.77 -14.05 27.17
N VAL A 100 11.32 -13.79 25.95
CA VAL A 100 10.43 -12.66 25.63
C VAL A 100 9.03 -13.22 25.42
N TYR A 101 8.10 -12.80 26.27
CA TYR A 101 6.71 -13.19 26.22
C TYR A 101 5.93 -12.30 25.26
N ILE A 102 4.98 -12.88 24.54
CA ILE A 102 4.16 -12.20 23.56
C ILE A 102 2.70 -12.52 23.84
N ALA A 103 1.90 -11.47 24.05
CA ALA A 103 0.46 -11.56 24.05
C ALA A 103 -0.06 -11.29 22.64
N ALA A 104 -1.30 -11.69 22.37
CA ALA A 104 -1.94 -11.49 21.10
C ALA A 104 -3.35 -10.93 21.27
N TRP A 105 -3.72 -10.02 20.38
CA TRP A 105 -5.05 -9.42 20.28
C TRP A 105 -5.66 -9.74 18.92
N GLU A 106 -6.97 -9.81 18.86
CA GLU A 106 -7.71 -10.20 17.66
C GLU A 106 -8.58 -9.02 17.18
N TYR A 107 -8.34 -8.61 15.94
CA TYR A 107 -9.25 -7.75 15.17
C TYR A 107 -9.97 -8.60 14.11
N ILE A 108 -11.29 -8.47 13.99
CA ILE A 108 -12.06 -9.24 13.01
C ILE A 108 -12.43 -8.34 11.83
N ILE A 109 -11.95 -8.71 10.64
CA ILE A 109 -12.48 -8.19 9.38
C ILE A 109 -13.73 -9.00 9.05
N LYS A 110 -14.89 -8.34 9.03
CA LYS A 110 -16.18 -8.97 8.72
C LYS A 110 -16.58 -8.69 7.28
N SER A 111 -16.90 -9.74 6.54
CA SER A 111 -17.60 -9.61 5.27
C SER A 111 -19.08 -9.32 5.52
N ALA A 112 -19.73 -8.61 4.58
CA ALA A 112 -21.19 -8.51 4.53
C ALA A 112 -21.87 -9.88 4.35
N LYS A 113 -21.15 -10.88 3.79
CA LYS A 113 -21.63 -12.24 3.55
C LYS A 113 -21.51 -13.17 4.78
N GLY A 114 -21.06 -12.64 5.92
CA GLY A 114 -21.03 -13.34 7.20
C GLY A 114 -19.71 -14.04 7.54
N PHE A 115 -18.83 -14.32 6.56
CA PHE A 115 -17.51 -14.86 6.84
C PHE A 115 -16.58 -13.80 7.43
N SER A 116 -15.63 -14.25 8.27
CA SER A 116 -14.76 -13.37 9.05
C SER A 116 -13.31 -13.79 8.96
N VAL A 117 -12.43 -12.82 8.72
CA VAL A 117 -10.97 -12.99 8.68
C VAL A 117 -10.36 -12.32 9.91
N PRO A 118 -9.74 -13.07 10.83
CA PRO A 118 -9.06 -12.50 11.98
C PRO A 118 -7.70 -11.94 11.57
N VAL A 119 -7.32 -10.86 12.23
CA VAL A 119 -5.98 -10.29 12.21
C VAL A 119 -5.44 -10.32 13.62
N ILE A 120 -4.34 -11.04 13.79
CA ILE A 120 -3.64 -11.22 15.05
C ILE A 120 -2.59 -10.13 15.21
N LEU A 121 -2.66 -9.42 16.33
CA LEU A 121 -1.82 -8.30 16.70
C LEU A 121 -0.91 -8.72 17.86
N LEU A 122 0.39 -8.81 17.58
CA LEU A 122 1.40 -9.24 18.55
C LEU A 122 1.85 -8.10 19.45
N ASP A 123 1.92 -8.38 20.74
CA ASP A 123 2.17 -7.40 21.80
C ASP A 123 3.24 -7.90 22.78
N THR A 124 4.33 -7.14 22.89
CA THR A 124 5.44 -7.39 23.82
C THR A 124 5.37 -6.56 25.10
N ASN A 125 4.41 -5.63 25.23
CA ASN A 125 4.28 -4.75 26.39
C ASN A 125 3.62 -5.48 27.56
N LEU A 126 4.38 -6.40 28.15
CA LEU A 126 3.98 -7.22 29.29
C LEU A 126 4.92 -6.94 30.46
N LYS A 127 4.37 -6.79 31.68
CA LYS A 127 5.16 -6.53 32.89
C LYS A 127 6.25 -7.58 33.13
N LYS A 128 6.01 -8.84 32.75
CA LYS A 128 6.99 -9.93 32.88
C LYS A 128 8.16 -9.87 31.88
N ASN A 129 8.07 -9.06 30.83
CA ASN A 129 9.21 -8.80 29.96
C ASN A 129 10.13 -7.75 30.59
N LYS A 130 11.44 -7.91 30.36
CA LYS A 130 12.42 -6.86 30.65
C LYS A 130 12.04 -5.58 29.92
N GLU A 131 12.32 -4.44 30.53
CA GLU A 131 11.92 -3.12 30.03
C GLU A 131 12.32 -2.88 28.58
N LYS A 132 13.57 -3.22 28.21
CA LYS A 132 14.10 -3.14 26.84
C LYS A 132 13.28 -3.89 25.77
N TYR A 133 12.46 -4.87 26.16
CA TYR A 133 11.63 -5.65 25.22
C TYR A 133 10.17 -5.21 25.19
N ARG A 134 9.70 -4.46 26.18
CA ARG A 134 8.29 -4.05 26.26
C ARG A 134 7.88 -3.19 25.06
N GLY A 135 8.75 -2.27 24.66
CA GLY A 135 8.53 -1.34 23.56
C GLY A 135 8.73 -1.89 22.15
N LEU A 136 9.13 -3.15 21.95
CA LEU A 136 9.44 -3.70 20.62
C LEU A 136 8.25 -3.67 19.63
N THR A 137 7.02 -3.51 20.10
CA THR A 137 5.82 -3.51 19.26
C THR A 137 5.09 -2.16 19.26
N ASP A 138 5.77 -1.09 19.66
CA ASP A 138 5.15 0.21 19.87
C ASP A 138 5.11 1.08 18.60
N HIS A 139 6.18 1.07 17.81
CA HIS A 139 6.31 1.91 16.61
C HIS A 139 6.43 1.09 15.34
N LEU A 140 5.69 1.48 14.30
CA LEU A 140 5.83 0.93 12.96
C LEU A 140 7.01 1.61 12.26
N TYR A 141 8.03 0.85 11.83
CA TYR A 141 9.26 1.39 11.21
C TYR A 141 9.97 2.45 12.08
N GLY A 142 9.85 2.34 13.41
CA GLY A 142 10.55 3.20 14.35
C GLY A 142 11.90 2.63 14.78
N GLY A 143 12.54 3.31 15.72
CA GLY A 143 13.79 2.86 16.34
C GLY A 143 14.98 2.85 15.38
N ASP A 144 15.99 2.04 15.74
CA ASP A 144 17.19 1.82 14.96
C ASP A 144 17.15 0.46 14.24
N ARG A 145 18.26 0.07 13.62
CA ARG A 145 18.39 -1.24 12.95
C ARG A 145 18.24 -2.42 13.90
N GLU A 146 18.59 -2.25 15.17
CA GLU A 146 18.47 -3.31 16.16
C GLU A 146 17.01 -3.52 16.56
N TYR A 147 16.30 -2.43 16.87
CA TYR A 147 14.86 -2.44 17.07
C TYR A 147 14.13 -3.08 15.89
N ARG A 148 14.53 -2.74 14.66
CA ARG A 148 13.99 -3.31 13.42
C ARG A 148 14.17 -4.83 13.34
N LEU A 149 15.39 -5.32 13.56
CA LEU A 149 15.68 -6.76 13.57
C LEU A 149 14.82 -7.50 14.61
N LEU A 150 14.73 -6.94 15.82
CA LEU A 150 13.95 -7.53 16.90
C LEU A 150 12.45 -7.54 16.57
N GLN A 151 11.92 -6.50 15.92
CA GLN A 151 10.54 -6.46 15.42
C GLN A 151 10.24 -7.60 14.44
N GLU A 152 11.13 -7.83 13.48
CA GLU A 152 10.97 -8.91 12.51
C GLU A 152 11.03 -10.28 13.18
N MET A 153 11.85 -10.44 14.23
CA MET A 153 11.85 -11.66 15.05
C MET A 153 10.52 -11.84 15.82
N ILE A 154 9.95 -10.77 16.38
CA ILE A 154 8.61 -10.84 17.02
C ILE A 154 7.56 -11.24 15.98
N LEU A 155 7.55 -10.58 14.81
CA LEU A 155 6.59 -10.85 13.74
C LEU A 155 6.68 -12.29 13.26
N GLY A 156 7.87 -12.73 12.86
CA GLY A 156 8.07 -14.06 12.27
C GLY A 156 8.01 -15.19 13.30
N ARG A 157 8.89 -15.17 14.31
CA ARG A 157 9.01 -16.26 15.30
C ARG A 157 7.87 -16.22 16.30
N GLY A 158 7.59 -15.03 16.83
CA GLY A 158 6.48 -14.83 17.77
C GLY A 158 5.13 -15.12 17.16
N GLY A 159 4.89 -14.61 15.95
CA GLY A 159 3.67 -14.89 15.20
C GLY A 159 3.50 -16.37 14.87
N TYR A 160 4.57 -17.06 14.47
CA TYR A 160 4.53 -18.53 14.25
C TYR A 160 4.07 -19.30 15.50
N GLU A 161 4.62 -18.98 16.67
CA GLU A 161 4.23 -19.63 17.93
C GLU A 161 2.78 -19.32 18.33
N VAL A 162 2.32 -18.08 18.13
CA VAL A 162 0.90 -17.72 18.40
C VAL A 162 -0.03 -18.54 17.50
N ILE A 163 0.26 -18.60 16.20
CA ILE A 163 -0.56 -19.34 15.24
C ILE A 163 -0.61 -20.83 15.56
N LYS A 164 0.53 -21.45 15.91
CA LYS A 164 0.57 -22.84 16.39
C LYS A 164 -0.28 -23.04 17.63
N LYS A 165 -0.20 -22.12 18.60
CA LYS A 165 -0.93 -22.21 19.86
C LYS A 165 -2.45 -22.07 19.69
N LEU A 166 -2.91 -21.32 18.67
CA LEU A 166 -4.33 -21.22 18.30
C LEU A 166 -4.90 -22.53 17.74
N GLY A 167 -4.05 -23.47 17.31
CA GLY A 167 -4.46 -24.80 16.85
C GLY A 167 -5.04 -24.80 15.43
N HIS A 168 -4.68 -23.81 14.60
CA HIS A 168 -5.05 -23.78 13.18
C HIS A 168 -4.18 -24.76 12.38
N SER A 169 -4.78 -25.40 11.38
CA SER A 169 -4.09 -26.31 10.46
C SER A 169 -3.51 -25.52 9.29
N ILE A 170 -2.47 -24.72 9.55
CA ILE A 170 -1.85 -23.87 8.54
C ILE A 170 -1.08 -24.72 7.52
N GLU A 171 -1.56 -24.66 6.28
CA GLU A 171 -0.98 -25.30 5.09
C GLU A 171 -0.04 -24.33 4.36
N LYS A 172 -0.26 -23.01 4.47
CA LYS A 172 0.52 -21.98 3.78
C LYS A 172 0.90 -20.80 4.67
N LEU A 173 2.15 -20.36 4.55
CA LEU A 173 2.70 -19.16 5.17
C LEU A 173 2.97 -18.11 4.08
N HIS A 174 2.14 -17.08 3.98
CA HIS A 174 2.36 -15.99 3.05
C HIS A 174 3.20 -14.89 3.71
N ILE A 175 4.40 -14.68 3.18
CA ILE A 175 5.37 -13.67 3.60
C ILE A 175 5.21 -12.45 2.70
N ASN A 176 4.63 -11.37 3.24
CA ASN A 176 4.44 -10.12 2.51
C ASN A 176 5.62 -9.16 2.77
N GLU A 177 6.56 -9.13 1.82
CA GLU A 177 7.89 -8.52 1.90
C GLU A 177 8.84 -9.20 2.92
N GLY A 178 10.15 -9.02 2.75
CA GLY A 178 11.20 -9.72 3.52
C GLY A 178 11.11 -9.58 5.05
N HIS A 179 10.39 -8.59 5.56
CA HIS A 179 10.23 -8.36 7.00
C HIS A 179 9.58 -9.55 7.75
N GLY A 180 8.84 -10.40 7.03
CA GLY A 180 8.22 -11.60 7.60
C GLY A 180 9.10 -12.85 7.59
N SER A 181 10.31 -12.81 6.99
CA SER A 181 11.06 -14.03 6.65
C SER A 181 11.50 -14.89 7.83
N PHE A 182 11.54 -14.34 9.04
CA PHE A 182 11.78 -15.13 10.25
C PHE A 182 10.70 -16.20 10.50
N VAL A 183 9.49 -16.09 9.91
CA VAL A 183 8.47 -17.14 9.98
C VAL A 183 8.94 -18.43 9.27
N ALA A 184 9.63 -18.30 8.14
CA ALA A 184 10.18 -19.44 7.41
C ALA A 184 11.32 -20.11 8.19
N ILE A 185 12.16 -19.30 8.86
CA ILE A 185 13.20 -19.82 9.77
C ILE A 185 12.58 -20.55 10.95
N ALA A 186 11.56 -19.98 11.60
CA ALA A 186 10.87 -20.61 12.72
C ALA A 186 10.26 -21.95 12.30
N LYS A 187 9.58 -21.98 11.14
CA LYS A 187 9.05 -23.20 10.53
C LYS A 187 10.16 -24.23 10.25
N PHE A 188 11.28 -23.82 9.65
CA PHE A 188 12.41 -24.72 9.40
C PHE A 188 12.95 -25.34 10.69
N LEU A 189 13.10 -24.56 11.76
CA LEU A 189 13.59 -25.01 13.06
C LEU A 189 12.64 -25.97 13.76
N ASP A 190 11.33 -25.84 13.52
CA ASP A 190 10.28 -26.69 14.07
C ASP A 190 10.09 -28.01 13.29
N GLU A 191 10.54 -28.05 12.03
CA GLU A 191 10.45 -29.25 11.18
C GLU A 191 11.40 -30.36 11.62
N LYS A 192 10.90 -31.60 11.54
CA LYS A 192 11.66 -32.83 11.81
C LYS A 192 12.15 -33.48 10.51
N GLY A 193 13.26 -34.20 10.61
CA GLY A 193 13.89 -34.92 9.51
C GLY A 193 15.26 -34.35 9.14
N SER A 194 15.84 -34.85 8.05
CA SER A 194 17.07 -34.33 7.48
C SER A 194 16.93 -32.86 7.07
N VAL A 195 18.06 -32.15 6.99
CA VAL A 195 18.08 -30.74 6.54
C VAL A 195 17.38 -30.57 5.19
N LYS A 196 17.60 -31.49 4.25
CA LYS A 196 16.99 -31.48 2.91
C LYS A 196 15.47 -31.60 2.97
N GLU A 197 14.95 -32.53 3.78
CA GLU A 197 13.49 -32.71 3.96
C GLU A 197 12.85 -31.49 4.60
N ARG A 198 13.49 -30.92 5.63
CA ARG A 198 13.01 -29.71 6.31
C ARG A 198 12.93 -28.53 5.35
N ILE A 199 13.97 -28.29 4.53
CA ILE A 199 13.96 -27.25 3.49
C ILE A 199 12.81 -27.49 2.50
N ALA A 200 12.65 -28.71 2.00
CA ALA A 200 11.60 -29.04 1.03
C ALA A 200 10.19 -28.78 1.59
N LYS A 201 9.93 -29.15 2.85
CA LYS A 201 8.65 -28.88 3.52
C LYS A 201 8.39 -27.38 3.69
N VAL A 202 9.41 -26.62 4.13
CA VAL A 202 9.28 -25.17 4.32
C VAL A 202 9.01 -24.48 2.98
N LYS A 203 9.74 -24.86 1.92
CA LYS A 203 9.53 -24.35 0.55
C LYS A 203 8.09 -24.52 0.07
N ARG A 204 7.55 -25.73 0.21
CA ARG A 204 6.15 -26.04 -0.18
C ARG A 204 5.12 -25.27 0.63
N THR A 205 5.48 -24.85 1.85
CA THR A 205 4.59 -24.12 2.77
C THR A 205 4.63 -22.61 2.51
N CYS A 206 5.76 -22.03 2.12
CA CYS A 206 5.89 -20.58 2.04
C CYS A 206 5.56 -20.02 0.65
N VAL A 207 4.86 -18.89 0.67
CA VAL A 207 4.54 -18.02 -0.46
C VAL A 207 5.21 -16.68 -0.18
N PHE A 208 5.96 -16.13 -1.13
CA PHE A 208 6.65 -14.84 -0.96
C PHE A 208 6.24 -13.82 -2.01
N THR A 209 5.75 -12.67 -1.53
CA THR A 209 5.47 -11.51 -2.36
C THR A 209 6.49 -10.42 -2.08
N THR A 210 7.18 -9.92 -3.11
CA THR A 210 8.08 -8.76 -3.01
C THR A 210 7.46 -7.54 -3.68
N HIS A 211 7.59 -6.38 -3.04
CA HIS A 211 7.10 -5.08 -3.53
C HIS A 211 8.25 -4.12 -3.85
N THR A 212 9.49 -4.58 -3.65
CA THR A 212 10.67 -3.75 -3.68
C THR A 212 11.32 -3.76 -5.06
N PRO A 213 11.36 -2.60 -5.78
CA PRO A 213 11.93 -2.53 -7.13
C PRO A 213 13.46 -2.41 -7.14
N LEU A 214 14.10 -2.16 -5.99
CA LEU A 214 15.54 -1.91 -5.85
C LEU A 214 16.15 -2.71 -4.70
N LYS A 215 17.26 -3.41 -4.95
CA LYS A 215 17.98 -4.20 -3.93
C LYS A 215 18.38 -3.42 -2.67
N THR A 216 18.63 -2.12 -2.80
CA THR A 216 19.06 -1.24 -1.70
C THR A 216 17.96 -0.99 -0.67
N ALA A 217 16.71 -1.28 -0.98
CA ALA A 217 15.57 -1.12 -0.07
C ALA A 217 15.24 -2.41 0.73
N ASN A 218 16.01 -3.49 0.55
CA ASN A 218 15.84 -4.71 1.33
C ASN A 218 16.47 -4.58 2.71
N ASP A 219 15.80 -5.13 3.73
CA ASP A 219 16.36 -5.19 5.09
C ASP A 219 17.54 -6.19 5.13
N ILE A 220 18.71 -5.68 5.54
CA ILE A 220 19.97 -6.40 5.59
C ILE A 220 20.61 -6.17 6.96
N PHE A 221 20.92 -7.26 7.66
CA PHE A 221 21.50 -7.24 9.00
C PHE A 221 22.87 -7.93 9.04
N PRO A 222 23.82 -7.47 9.87
CA PRO A 222 25.05 -8.22 10.14
C PRO A 222 24.73 -9.58 10.78
N ILE A 223 25.37 -10.66 10.31
CA ILE A 223 25.14 -12.01 10.84
C ILE A 223 25.44 -12.10 12.33
N GLU A 224 26.45 -11.40 12.82
CA GLU A 224 26.81 -11.36 14.24
C GLU A 224 25.65 -10.86 15.11
N LYS A 225 24.95 -9.81 14.67
CA LYS A 225 23.77 -9.28 15.36
C LYS A 225 22.60 -10.27 15.31
N VAL A 226 22.39 -10.92 14.16
CA VAL A 226 21.35 -11.97 14.04
C VAL A 226 21.63 -13.13 14.99
N LYS A 227 22.86 -13.66 15.01
CA LYS A 227 23.26 -14.76 15.90
C LYS A 227 23.27 -14.37 17.38
N HIS A 228 23.60 -13.12 17.69
CA HIS A 228 23.51 -12.60 19.05
C HIS A 228 22.07 -12.70 19.59
N TYR A 229 21.07 -12.36 18.77
CA TYR A 229 19.66 -12.41 19.17
C TYR A 229 18.97 -13.76 18.90
N GLN A 230 19.47 -14.55 17.97
CA GLN A 230 18.99 -15.89 17.63
C GLN A 230 20.18 -16.84 17.46
N PRO A 231 20.73 -17.40 18.56
CA PRO A 231 21.91 -18.28 18.50
C PRO A 231 21.70 -19.56 17.68
N ASP A 232 20.46 -20.00 17.52
CA ASP A 232 20.03 -21.16 16.73
C ASP A 232 19.71 -20.80 15.26
N PHE A 233 20.06 -19.60 14.79
CA PHE A 233 19.89 -19.21 13.40
C PHE A 233 20.71 -20.16 12.48
N PRO A 234 20.10 -20.73 11.42
CA PRO A 234 20.72 -21.76 10.58
C PRO A 234 21.69 -21.16 9.55
N ASP A 235 22.73 -20.46 10.02
CA ASP A 235 23.73 -19.74 9.22
C ASP A 235 24.54 -20.64 8.26
N LYS A 236 24.60 -21.95 8.53
CA LYS A 236 25.25 -22.94 7.66
C LYS A 236 24.45 -23.30 6.41
N LEU A 237 23.18 -22.88 6.29
CA LEU A 237 22.39 -23.12 5.10
C LEU A 237 22.87 -22.25 3.93
N PRO A 238 23.06 -22.84 2.73
CA PRO A 238 23.56 -22.09 1.59
C PRO A 238 22.57 -20.99 1.20
N GLY A 239 23.07 -19.77 0.98
CA GLY A 239 22.27 -18.64 0.50
C GLY A 239 21.60 -17.80 1.59
N LEU A 240 21.61 -18.20 2.87
CA LEU A 240 21.05 -17.37 3.95
C LEU A 240 22.00 -16.26 4.41
N VAL A 241 23.31 -16.44 4.22
CA VAL A 241 24.36 -15.48 4.57
C VAL A 241 25.23 -15.21 3.35
N THR A 242 25.43 -13.94 3.03
CA THR A 242 26.35 -13.50 1.96
C THR A 242 27.22 -12.35 2.49
N GLY A 243 28.54 -12.53 2.48
CA GLY A 243 29.48 -11.49 2.95
C GLY A 243 29.21 -11.01 4.37
N ASN A 244 29.00 -11.94 5.32
CA ASN A 244 28.65 -11.67 6.72
C ASN A 244 27.34 -10.88 6.93
N LYS A 245 26.45 -10.88 5.93
CA LYS A 245 25.16 -10.21 6.00
C LYS A 245 24.04 -11.20 5.74
N VAL A 246 22.94 -10.98 6.45
CA VAL A 246 21.67 -11.67 6.28
C VAL A 246 20.73 -10.73 5.56
N ASN A 247 20.33 -11.10 4.35
CA ASN A 247 19.33 -10.36 3.58
C ASN A 247 17.98 -11.03 3.75
N MET A 248 17.03 -10.31 4.33
CA MET A 248 15.72 -10.85 4.66
C MET A 248 14.91 -11.25 3.43
N THR A 249 15.11 -10.58 2.30
CA THR A 249 14.50 -10.97 1.02
C THR A 249 15.08 -12.28 0.50
N GLU A 250 16.40 -12.49 0.60
CA GLU A 250 17.05 -13.75 0.18
C GLU A 250 16.58 -14.92 1.04
N ILE A 251 16.31 -14.73 2.34
CA ILE A 251 15.71 -15.77 3.19
C ILE A 251 14.33 -16.17 2.65
N ALA A 252 13.45 -15.20 2.35
CA ALA A 252 12.12 -15.51 1.84
C ALA A 252 12.18 -16.20 0.47
N LEU A 253 13.06 -15.73 -0.43
CA LEU A 253 13.30 -16.35 -1.73
C LEU A 253 13.83 -17.78 -1.59
N TYR A 254 14.73 -18.02 -0.64
CA TYR A 254 15.29 -19.35 -0.40
C TYR A 254 14.23 -20.34 0.12
N PHE A 255 13.30 -19.89 0.96
CA PHE A 255 12.33 -20.75 1.63
C PHE A 255 10.94 -20.78 1.00
N SER A 256 10.72 -20.21 -0.18
CA SER A 256 9.39 -20.17 -0.83
C SER A 256 9.40 -20.84 -2.19
N ASP A 257 8.38 -21.66 -2.47
CA ASP A 257 8.14 -22.24 -3.80
C ASP A 257 7.44 -21.24 -4.73
N TYR A 258 6.43 -20.54 -4.22
CA TYR A 258 5.73 -19.51 -4.99
C TYR A 258 6.29 -18.14 -4.65
N ILE A 259 6.96 -17.53 -5.62
CA ILE A 259 7.51 -16.17 -5.51
C ILE A 259 6.85 -15.30 -6.57
N ASN A 260 6.32 -14.14 -6.19
CA ASN A 260 5.72 -13.22 -7.15
C ASN A 260 6.11 -11.75 -6.95
N GLY A 261 6.14 -11.05 -8.09
CA GLY A 261 6.05 -9.60 -8.14
C GLY A 261 4.58 -9.14 -8.17
N VAL A 262 4.39 -7.82 -8.21
CA VAL A 262 3.11 -7.16 -7.90
C VAL A 262 2.51 -6.37 -9.07
N ALA A 263 3.14 -6.50 -10.24
CA ALA A 263 2.75 -5.98 -11.54
C ALA A 263 3.61 -6.68 -12.61
N SER A 264 3.13 -6.73 -13.85
CA SER A 264 3.87 -7.37 -14.95
C SER A 264 5.24 -6.71 -15.21
N SER A 265 5.29 -5.38 -15.11
CA SER A 265 6.53 -4.61 -15.17
C SER A 265 7.48 -4.96 -14.02
N HIS A 266 6.96 -5.07 -12.80
CA HIS A 266 7.73 -5.42 -11.61
C HIS A 266 8.29 -6.84 -11.68
N GLN A 267 7.52 -7.83 -12.14
CA GLN A 267 8.00 -9.20 -12.35
C GLN A 267 9.29 -9.23 -13.18
N LYS A 268 9.34 -8.43 -14.27
CA LYS A 268 10.54 -8.32 -15.13
C LYS A 268 11.73 -7.70 -14.38
N VAL A 269 11.50 -6.69 -13.54
CA VAL A 269 12.54 -6.06 -12.70
C VAL A 269 13.05 -7.05 -11.65
N THR A 270 12.15 -7.72 -10.93
CA THR A 270 12.48 -8.72 -9.90
C THR A 270 13.26 -9.91 -10.49
N ARG A 271 12.87 -10.41 -11.67
CA ARG A 271 13.60 -11.51 -12.35
C ARG A 271 15.04 -11.12 -12.69
N LYS A 272 15.29 -9.86 -13.05
CA LYS A 272 16.66 -9.34 -13.26
C LYS A 272 17.43 -9.22 -11.95
N MET A 273 16.76 -8.86 -10.85
CA MET A 273 17.41 -8.76 -9.53
C MET A 273 17.77 -10.13 -8.96
N PHE A 274 16.90 -11.13 -9.15
CA PHE A 274 17.02 -12.47 -8.56
C PHE A 274 16.90 -13.56 -9.66
N PRO A 275 17.89 -13.65 -10.57
CA PRO A 275 17.79 -14.51 -11.76
C PRO A 275 17.75 -16.01 -11.45
N LYS A 276 18.08 -16.42 -10.22
CA LYS A 276 18.06 -17.81 -9.78
C LYS A 276 16.66 -18.33 -9.39
N HIS A 277 15.66 -17.44 -9.35
CA HIS A 277 14.32 -17.76 -8.90
C HIS A 277 13.29 -17.58 -10.02
N VAL A 278 12.31 -18.48 -10.07
CA VAL A 278 11.14 -18.31 -10.93
C VAL A 278 10.24 -17.27 -10.28
N ILE A 279 10.11 -16.11 -10.92
CA ILE A 279 9.26 -15.02 -10.45
C ILE A 279 7.96 -15.01 -11.24
N ASN A 280 6.85 -15.25 -10.55
CA ASN A 280 5.48 -15.12 -11.04
C ASN A 280 4.99 -13.67 -10.93
N ASN A 281 3.78 -13.41 -11.42
CA ASN A 281 3.13 -12.11 -11.28
C ASN A 281 1.75 -12.26 -10.67
N VAL A 282 1.48 -11.49 -9.63
CA VAL A 282 0.12 -11.23 -9.16
C VAL A 282 -0.03 -9.72 -9.14
N THR A 283 -0.60 -9.15 -10.20
CA THR A 283 -0.82 -7.70 -10.29
C THR A 283 -1.66 -7.25 -9.10
N ASN A 284 -1.31 -6.15 -8.44
CA ASN A 284 -2.08 -5.65 -7.30
C ASN A 284 -3.48 -5.16 -7.70
N GLY A 285 -4.33 -4.97 -6.69
CA GLY A 285 -5.65 -4.38 -6.80
C GLY A 285 -6.01 -3.66 -5.51
N VAL A 286 -7.25 -3.18 -5.42
CA VAL A 286 -7.80 -2.59 -4.20
C VAL A 286 -9.17 -3.17 -3.87
N HIS A 287 -9.57 -3.15 -2.60
CA HIS A 287 -10.87 -3.67 -2.20
C HIS A 287 -11.98 -2.70 -2.63
N SER A 288 -12.75 -3.08 -3.64
CA SER A 288 -13.67 -2.18 -4.36
C SER A 288 -14.61 -1.45 -3.39
N LEU A 289 -15.30 -2.18 -2.51
CA LEU A 289 -16.23 -1.58 -1.56
C LEU A 289 -15.58 -0.61 -0.56
N THR A 290 -14.31 -0.81 -0.21
CA THR A 290 -13.62 0.12 0.71
C THR A 290 -13.29 1.46 0.05
N TRP A 291 -13.00 1.45 -1.25
CA TRP A 291 -12.44 2.60 -1.96
C TRP A 291 -13.42 3.32 -2.89
N THR A 292 -14.56 2.71 -3.22
CA THR A 292 -15.68 3.40 -3.86
C THR A 292 -16.34 4.38 -2.89
N ALA A 293 -16.52 5.62 -3.32
CA ALA A 293 -17.19 6.67 -2.56
C ALA A 293 -18.70 6.41 -2.44
N PRO A 294 -19.38 6.92 -1.40
CA PRO A 294 -20.82 6.75 -1.22
C PRO A 294 -21.66 7.13 -2.46
N GLU A 295 -21.23 8.17 -3.18
CA GLU A 295 -21.90 8.65 -4.39
C GLU A 295 -21.83 7.62 -5.53
N PHE A 296 -20.68 6.95 -5.70
CA PHE A 296 -20.51 5.87 -6.67
C PHE A 296 -21.07 4.54 -6.16
N ILE A 297 -21.09 4.30 -4.85
CA ILE A 297 -21.77 3.15 -4.25
C ILE A 297 -23.25 3.15 -4.64
N ALA A 298 -23.95 4.27 -4.42
CA ALA A 298 -25.35 4.39 -4.78
C ALA A 298 -25.57 4.18 -6.29
N LEU A 299 -24.68 4.74 -7.11
CA LEU A 299 -24.72 4.57 -8.56
C LEU A 299 -24.50 3.11 -8.98
N PHE A 300 -23.55 2.40 -8.37
CA PHE A 300 -23.29 1.00 -8.69
C PHE A 300 -24.39 0.08 -8.16
N ASP A 301 -24.96 0.36 -6.98
CA ASP A 301 -26.10 -0.38 -6.45
C ASP A 301 -27.33 -0.27 -7.38
N GLU A 302 -27.51 0.87 -8.06
CA GLU A 302 -28.60 1.08 -9.03
C GLU A 302 -28.37 0.38 -10.38
N TYR A 303 -27.15 0.46 -10.93
CA TYR A 303 -26.88 0.04 -12.32
C TYR A 303 -26.09 -1.27 -12.46
N ILE A 304 -25.42 -1.74 -11.40
CA ILE A 304 -24.56 -2.93 -11.40
C ILE A 304 -24.80 -3.74 -10.12
N PRO A 305 -25.98 -4.38 -9.92
CA PRO A 305 -26.34 -5.01 -8.65
C PRO A 305 -25.29 -6.00 -8.11
N GLU A 306 -24.53 -6.66 -8.99
CA GLU A 306 -23.52 -7.68 -8.65
C GLU A 306 -22.14 -7.09 -8.27
N TRP A 307 -21.95 -5.77 -8.28
CA TRP A 307 -20.63 -5.14 -8.08
C TRP A 307 -19.99 -5.44 -6.72
N ARG A 308 -20.79 -5.77 -5.72
CA ARG A 308 -20.34 -6.17 -4.37
C ARG A 308 -19.92 -7.64 -4.28
N GLU A 309 -20.32 -8.44 -5.26
CA GLU A 309 -20.00 -9.86 -5.30
C GLU A 309 -18.76 -10.16 -6.13
N SER A 310 -18.56 -9.37 -7.18
CA SER A 310 -17.46 -9.52 -8.11
C SER A 310 -17.03 -8.17 -8.66
N GLY A 311 -15.81 -7.74 -8.32
CA GLY A 311 -15.22 -6.52 -8.89
C GLY A 311 -15.20 -6.50 -10.43
N LEU A 312 -15.17 -7.67 -11.10
CA LEU A 312 -15.21 -7.76 -12.57
C LEU A 312 -16.51 -7.17 -13.16
N SER A 313 -17.62 -7.25 -12.45
CA SER A 313 -18.92 -6.74 -12.92
C SER A 313 -18.94 -5.22 -13.07
N LEU A 314 -17.98 -4.48 -12.49
CA LEU A 314 -17.78 -3.05 -12.76
C LEU A 314 -17.57 -2.76 -14.26
N ARG A 315 -17.24 -3.78 -15.07
CA ARG A 315 -17.23 -3.68 -16.55
C ARG A 315 -18.58 -3.26 -17.12
N HIS A 316 -19.69 -3.54 -16.43
CA HIS A 316 -21.03 -3.09 -16.79
C HIS A 316 -21.24 -1.58 -16.58
N ALA A 317 -20.25 -0.83 -16.09
CA ALA A 317 -20.30 0.62 -16.02
C ALA A 317 -20.54 1.29 -17.39
N PHE A 318 -20.30 0.59 -18.51
CA PHE A 318 -20.73 1.04 -19.85
C PHE A 318 -22.24 1.23 -20.01
N SER A 319 -23.06 0.57 -19.18
CA SER A 319 -24.51 0.77 -19.14
C SER A 319 -24.92 2.05 -18.39
N ILE A 320 -24.03 2.63 -17.59
CA ILE A 320 -24.34 3.82 -16.79
C ILE A 320 -24.36 5.06 -17.71
N PRO A 321 -25.43 5.87 -17.66
CA PRO A 321 -25.49 7.15 -18.36
C PRO A 321 -24.38 8.11 -17.92
N LEU A 322 -23.75 8.80 -18.88
CA LEU A 322 -22.61 9.70 -18.62
C LEU A 322 -22.93 10.85 -17.66
N ASN A 323 -24.14 11.40 -17.73
CA ASN A 323 -24.60 12.43 -16.81
C ASN A 323 -24.70 11.92 -15.36
N LYS A 324 -25.05 10.65 -15.13
CA LYS A 324 -25.11 10.06 -13.79
C LYS A 324 -23.73 9.90 -13.17
N ILE A 325 -22.74 9.43 -13.95
CA ILE A 325 -21.33 9.38 -13.55
C ILE A 325 -20.84 10.78 -13.16
N TRP A 326 -21.15 11.78 -13.99
CA TRP A 326 -20.76 13.17 -13.72
C TRP A 326 -21.38 13.74 -12.44
N LEU A 327 -22.68 13.49 -12.21
CA LEU A 327 -23.36 13.95 -11.00
C LEU A 327 -22.78 13.31 -9.72
N ALA A 328 -22.50 12.01 -9.75
CA ALA A 328 -21.85 11.30 -8.65
C ALA A 328 -20.47 11.91 -8.34
N HIS A 329 -19.65 12.12 -9.37
CA HIS A 329 -18.35 12.78 -9.24
C HIS A 329 -18.45 14.20 -8.69
N GLN A 330 -19.34 15.04 -9.22
CA GLN A 330 -19.51 16.41 -8.75
C GLN A 330 -19.93 16.48 -7.28
N SER A 331 -20.73 15.52 -6.81
CA SER A 331 -21.06 15.39 -5.39
C SER A 331 -19.86 14.97 -4.54
N ALA A 332 -19.10 13.95 -4.97
CA ALA A 332 -17.88 13.53 -4.29
C ALA A 332 -16.81 14.64 -4.24
N LYS A 333 -16.66 15.40 -5.32
CA LYS A 333 -15.80 16.58 -5.41
C LYS A 333 -16.22 17.64 -4.41
N LYS A 334 -17.50 18.03 -4.34
CA LYS A 334 -18.00 19.00 -3.34
C LYS A 334 -17.69 18.56 -1.91
N ARG A 335 -17.82 17.26 -1.61
CA ARG A 335 -17.46 16.68 -0.30
C ARG A 335 -15.96 16.84 0.01
N LEU A 336 -15.08 16.61 -0.96
CA LEU A 336 -13.64 16.89 -0.82
C LEU A 336 -13.37 18.39 -0.61
N LEU A 337 -13.99 19.26 -1.41
CA LEU A 337 -13.77 20.71 -1.32
C LEU A 337 -14.17 21.26 0.06
N LYS A 338 -15.26 20.74 0.66
CA LYS A 338 -15.64 21.13 2.02
C LYS A 338 -14.59 20.74 3.06
N VAL A 339 -13.99 19.56 2.91
CA VAL A 339 -12.90 19.10 3.78
C VAL A 339 -11.64 19.97 3.61
N ILE A 340 -11.34 20.38 2.37
CA ILE A 340 -10.24 21.32 2.08
C ILE A 340 -10.49 22.64 2.80
N GLU A 341 -11.65 23.27 2.59
CA GLU A 341 -12.02 24.54 3.23
C GLU A 341 -11.90 24.43 4.76
N ASN A 342 -12.46 23.38 5.36
CA ASN A 342 -12.43 23.19 6.81
C ASN A 342 -11.01 22.96 7.36
N LYS A 343 -10.11 22.34 6.60
CA LYS A 343 -8.75 22.02 7.07
C LYS A 343 -7.73 23.11 6.77
N THR A 344 -7.89 23.86 5.69
CA THR A 344 -6.87 24.79 5.19
C THR A 344 -7.37 26.23 5.06
N GLY A 345 -8.68 26.46 5.11
CA GLY A 345 -9.32 27.75 4.81
C GLY A 345 -9.35 28.09 3.32
N GLU A 346 -8.77 27.26 2.45
CA GLU A 346 -8.73 27.51 1.01
C GLU A 346 -10.09 27.20 0.38
N LYS A 347 -10.68 28.19 -0.28
CA LYS A 347 -11.93 28.04 -1.04
C LYS A 347 -11.63 27.61 -2.46
N PHE A 348 -11.96 26.36 -2.76
CA PHE A 348 -11.86 25.74 -4.07
C PHE A 348 -13.21 25.83 -4.78
N ALA A 349 -13.20 25.80 -6.12
CA ALA A 349 -14.41 25.89 -6.93
C ALA A 349 -14.71 24.53 -7.60
N ALA A 350 -15.98 24.10 -7.56
CA ALA A 350 -16.37 22.77 -8.06
C ALA A 350 -16.25 22.63 -9.58
N GLN A 351 -16.40 23.72 -10.32
CA GLN A 351 -16.26 23.78 -11.78
C GLN A 351 -14.81 23.86 -12.26
N VAL A 352 -13.85 24.12 -11.38
CA VAL A 352 -12.43 24.24 -11.73
C VAL A 352 -11.77 22.87 -11.72
N PHE A 353 -10.97 22.59 -12.75
CA PHE A 353 -10.20 21.36 -12.90
C PHE A 353 -9.21 21.15 -11.73
N THR A 354 -9.26 19.97 -11.11
CA THR A 354 -8.57 19.63 -9.87
C THR A 354 -7.61 18.47 -10.09
N ILE A 355 -6.32 18.70 -9.90
CA ILE A 355 -5.29 17.67 -9.95
C ILE A 355 -5.00 17.18 -8.53
N GLY A 356 -5.08 15.86 -8.33
CA GLY A 356 -4.73 15.21 -7.07
C GLY A 356 -3.36 14.55 -7.10
N PHE A 357 -2.57 14.77 -6.06
CA PHE A 357 -1.33 14.03 -5.79
C PHE A 357 -1.27 13.66 -4.31
N ALA A 358 -1.41 12.37 -3.97
CA ALA A 358 -1.15 11.94 -2.59
C ALA A 358 -0.36 10.65 -2.45
N ARG A 359 0.92 10.77 -2.09
CA ARG A 359 1.89 9.67 -2.01
C ARG A 359 2.95 9.94 -0.94
N ARG A 360 3.79 8.95 -0.63
CA ARG A 360 5.03 9.19 0.13
C ARG A 360 5.88 10.23 -0.60
N PHE A 361 6.42 11.22 0.11
CA PHE A 361 7.35 12.20 -0.45
C PHE A 361 8.75 11.61 -0.44
N THR A 362 9.28 11.34 -1.63
CA THR A 362 10.63 10.83 -1.90
C THR A 362 11.11 11.38 -3.24
N ALA A 363 12.43 11.42 -3.46
CA ALA A 363 13.03 11.95 -4.69
C ALA A 363 12.43 11.34 -5.97
N TYR A 364 12.35 10.01 -6.05
CA TYR A 364 11.89 9.33 -7.26
C TYR A 364 10.43 9.57 -7.60
N LYS A 365 9.59 10.03 -6.66
CA LYS A 365 8.16 10.33 -6.88
C LYS A 365 7.91 11.73 -7.42
N ARG A 366 8.93 12.60 -7.40
CA ARG A 366 8.93 13.92 -8.05
C ARG A 366 7.68 14.77 -7.77
N PRO A 367 7.29 14.99 -6.50
CA PRO A 367 6.07 15.73 -6.14
C PRO A 367 6.06 17.17 -6.69
N THR A 368 7.22 17.78 -6.93
CA THR A 368 7.37 19.15 -7.41
C THR A 368 7.55 19.26 -8.92
N LEU A 369 7.48 18.16 -9.69
CA LEU A 369 7.72 18.15 -11.14
C LEU A 369 6.81 19.13 -11.92
N LEU A 370 5.55 19.26 -11.51
CA LEU A 370 4.57 20.17 -12.13
C LEU A 370 5.01 21.64 -12.02
N PHE A 371 5.93 21.96 -11.11
CA PHE A 371 6.42 23.31 -10.87
C PHE A 371 7.84 23.53 -11.41
N ASN A 372 8.40 22.57 -12.16
CA ASN A 372 9.74 22.68 -12.75
C ASN A 372 9.89 23.95 -13.61
N ASP A 373 8.84 24.31 -14.34
CA ASP A 373 8.68 25.62 -14.99
C ASP A 373 7.33 26.21 -14.58
N ILE A 374 7.33 26.85 -13.41
CA ILE A 374 6.15 27.50 -12.86
C ILE A 374 5.58 28.59 -13.80
N LYS A 375 6.41 29.25 -14.61
CA LYS A 375 5.93 30.31 -15.53
C LYS A 375 5.09 29.69 -16.64
N LYS A 376 5.58 28.61 -17.27
CA LYS A 376 4.82 27.88 -18.29
C LYS A 376 3.54 27.27 -17.69
N PHE A 377 3.62 26.64 -16.52
CA PHE A 377 2.45 26.06 -15.86
C PHE A 377 1.37 27.12 -15.55
N LEU A 378 1.77 28.28 -15.03
CA LEU A 378 0.83 29.39 -14.78
C LEU A 378 0.29 30.01 -16.07
N SER A 379 1.07 30.05 -17.15
CA SER A 379 0.56 30.47 -18.46
C SER A 379 -0.54 29.54 -18.97
N ILE A 380 -0.38 28.23 -18.81
CA ILE A 380 -1.41 27.25 -19.19
C ILE A 380 -2.67 27.45 -18.34
N HIS A 381 -2.50 27.59 -17.02
CA HIS A 381 -3.59 27.89 -16.08
C HIS A 381 -4.40 29.13 -16.48
N ASP A 382 -3.74 30.17 -17.01
CA ASP A 382 -4.40 31.43 -17.37
C ASP A 382 -5.01 31.42 -18.77
N LYS A 383 -4.36 30.80 -19.75
CA LYS A 383 -4.76 30.86 -21.16
C LYS A 383 -5.68 29.72 -21.59
N VAL A 384 -5.49 28.51 -21.05
CA VAL A 384 -6.19 27.30 -21.50
C VAL A 384 -7.37 26.99 -20.60
N GLY A 385 -7.16 27.04 -19.29
CA GLY A 385 -8.22 26.78 -18.32
C GLY A 385 -7.70 26.73 -16.89
N LYS A 386 -8.54 27.15 -15.94
CA LYS A 386 -8.14 27.24 -14.53
C LYS A 386 -7.84 25.86 -13.97
N ILE A 387 -6.89 25.81 -13.03
CA ILE A 387 -6.41 24.58 -12.37
C ILE A 387 -6.37 24.85 -10.86
N GLN A 388 -6.73 23.85 -10.07
CA GLN A 388 -6.50 23.80 -8.63
C GLN A 388 -5.82 22.49 -8.25
N LEU A 389 -4.98 22.52 -7.20
CA LEU A 389 -4.10 21.41 -6.85
C LEU A 389 -4.36 20.92 -5.43
N VAL A 390 -4.47 19.61 -5.25
CA VAL A 390 -4.61 18.96 -3.94
C VAL A 390 -3.44 18.01 -3.73
N TYR A 391 -2.57 18.38 -2.79
CA TYR A 391 -1.44 17.59 -2.36
C TYR A 391 -1.67 16.99 -0.97
N SER A 392 -1.16 15.78 -0.74
CA SER A 392 -1.08 15.18 0.59
C SER A 392 0.00 14.10 0.63
N GLY A 393 0.52 13.76 1.81
CA GLY A 393 1.53 12.71 1.93
C GLY A 393 2.53 12.99 3.02
N LYS A 394 3.40 12.01 3.27
CA LYS A 394 4.40 12.03 4.34
C LYS A 394 5.79 11.73 3.78
N ALA A 395 6.81 12.40 4.28
CA ALA A 395 8.20 12.01 4.11
C ALA A 395 8.63 11.09 5.26
N HIS A 396 9.57 10.18 5.01
CA HIS A 396 10.11 9.36 6.10
C HIS A 396 10.88 10.26 7.08
N PRO A 397 10.87 10.01 8.42
CA PRO A 397 11.54 10.87 9.39
C PRO A 397 13.04 11.05 9.17
N GLN A 398 13.68 10.12 8.47
CA GLN A 398 15.10 10.15 8.10
C GLN A 398 15.34 10.52 6.61
N ASP A 399 14.29 10.83 5.85
CA ASP A 399 14.41 11.21 4.43
C ASP A 399 14.37 12.73 4.29
N GLU A 400 15.54 13.34 4.46
CA GLU A 400 15.70 14.80 4.39
C GLU A 400 15.32 15.37 3.01
N ILE A 401 15.56 14.61 1.93
CA ILE A 401 15.13 15.01 0.59
C ILE A 401 13.60 15.06 0.52
N GLY A 402 12.92 14.01 1.00
CA GLY A 402 11.47 13.96 1.09
C GLY A 402 10.89 15.12 1.90
N LYS A 403 11.50 15.48 3.04
CA LYS A 403 11.08 16.62 3.86
C LYS A 403 11.30 17.96 3.16
N SER A 404 12.44 18.11 2.48
CA SER A 404 12.74 19.30 1.67
C SER A 404 11.70 19.51 0.57
N LEU A 405 11.28 18.45 -0.12
CA LEU A 405 10.23 18.49 -1.15
C LEU A 405 8.86 18.94 -0.58
N ILE A 406 8.51 18.54 0.65
CA ILE A 406 7.30 19.04 1.33
C ILE A 406 7.42 20.54 1.61
N LYS A 407 8.60 20.98 2.08
CA LYS A 407 8.87 22.39 2.36
C LYS A 407 8.77 23.24 1.10
N GLU A 408 9.45 22.82 0.03
CA GLU A 408 9.41 23.48 -1.28
C GLU A 408 7.97 23.64 -1.79
N LEU A 409 7.16 22.59 -1.71
CA LEU A 409 5.75 22.64 -2.10
C LEU A 409 4.94 23.67 -1.29
N ASN A 410 5.17 23.77 0.02
CA ASN A 410 4.51 24.75 0.87
C ASN A 410 4.99 26.18 0.60
N GLU A 411 6.27 26.36 0.24
CA GLU A 411 6.81 27.65 -0.21
C GLU A 411 6.19 28.10 -1.54
N ILE A 412 6.04 27.17 -2.49
CA ILE A 412 5.33 27.40 -3.76
C ILE A 412 3.87 27.80 -3.49
N LYS A 413 3.16 27.07 -2.62
CA LYS A 413 1.79 27.42 -2.18
C LYS A 413 1.74 28.85 -1.64
N LYS A 414 2.68 29.22 -0.76
CA LYS A 414 2.73 30.57 -0.16
C LYS A 414 2.99 31.65 -1.21
N ARG A 415 3.91 31.39 -2.15
CA ARG A 415 4.33 32.35 -3.17
C ARG A 415 3.26 32.58 -4.26
N TYR A 416 2.59 31.53 -4.69
CA TYR A 416 1.69 31.57 -5.85
C TYR A 416 0.20 31.38 -5.51
N GLY A 417 -0.15 31.16 -4.23
CA GLY A 417 -1.52 30.88 -3.76
C GLY A 417 -2.58 31.94 -4.09
N LYS A 418 -2.15 33.17 -4.44
CA LYS A 418 -3.05 34.23 -4.93
C LYS A 418 -3.45 34.03 -6.40
N ARG A 419 -2.59 33.42 -7.22
CA ARG A 419 -2.82 33.20 -8.66
C ARG A 419 -3.41 31.82 -8.95
N ILE A 420 -2.96 30.79 -8.22
CA ILE A 420 -3.45 29.41 -8.36
C ILE A 420 -3.77 28.80 -6.99
N LYS A 421 -4.88 28.07 -6.89
CA LYS A 421 -5.28 27.40 -5.65
C LYS A 421 -4.51 26.10 -5.45
N ILE A 422 -3.83 26.00 -4.31
CA ILE A 422 -3.05 24.83 -3.91
C ILE A 422 -3.39 24.50 -2.46
N ALA A 423 -3.79 23.27 -2.18
CA ALA A 423 -4.03 22.78 -0.82
C ALA A 423 -3.03 21.67 -0.50
N PHE A 424 -2.39 21.76 0.67
CA PHE A 424 -1.64 20.66 1.26
C PHE A 424 -2.42 20.12 2.47
N LEU A 425 -2.87 18.88 2.38
CA LEU A 425 -3.66 18.25 3.44
C LEU A 425 -2.74 17.40 4.32
N GLU A 426 -2.57 17.81 5.57
CA GLU A 426 -1.69 17.14 6.53
C GLU A 426 -2.15 15.72 6.88
N ASN A 427 -1.18 14.90 7.29
CA ASN A 427 -1.40 13.61 7.93
C ASN A 427 -2.22 12.63 7.09
N TYR A 428 -1.79 12.42 5.85
CA TYR A 428 -2.39 11.46 4.93
C TYR A 428 -2.57 10.08 5.57
N ASP A 429 -3.78 9.55 5.49
CA ASP A 429 -4.19 8.24 5.97
C ASP A 429 -5.34 7.68 5.11
N MET A 430 -5.91 6.54 5.47
CA MET A 430 -7.02 5.94 4.71
C MET A 430 -8.27 6.83 4.65
N LYS A 431 -8.59 7.62 5.68
CA LYS A 431 -9.75 8.52 5.68
C LYS A 431 -9.57 9.60 4.63
N LEU A 432 -8.40 10.23 4.61
CA LEU A 432 -8.10 11.26 3.63
C LEU A 432 -7.96 10.69 2.22
N ALA A 433 -7.35 9.52 2.08
CA ALA A 433 -7.24 8.82 0.80
C ALA A 433 -8.61 8.64 0.12
N LYS A 434 -9.62 8.14 0.84
CA LYS A 434 -10.98 7.95 0.30
C LYS A 434 -11.62 9.23 -0.23
N LEU A 435 -11.28 10.38 0.35
CA LEU A 435 -11.79 11.68 -0.08
C LEU A 435 -11.05 12.18 -1.33
N VAL A 436 -9.72 12.16 -1.31
CA VAL A 436 -8.92 12.73 -2.40
C VAL A 436 -9.04 11.87 -3.66
N THR A 437 -8.99 10.54 -3.55
CA THR A 437 -9.10 9.66 -4.73
C THR A 437 -10.48 9.68 -5.37
N ALA A 438 -11.50 10.20 -4.71
CA ALA A 438 -12.87 10.29 -5.24
C ALA A 438 -13.28 11.70 -5.68
N GLY A 439 -12.60 12.75 -5.21
CA GLY A 439 -13.04 14.13 -5.37
C GLY A 439 -12.18 15.01 -6.28
N VAL A 440 -11.04 14.52 -6.77
CA VAL A 440 -10.23 15.24 -7.77
C VAL A 440 -10.65 14.85 -9.18
N ASP A 441 -10.40 15.69 -10.19
CA ASP A 441 -10.78 15.36 -11.56
C ASP A 441 -9.76 14.46 -12.25
N ILE A 442 -8.48 14.58 -11.91
CA ILE A 442 -7.42 13.71 -12.43
C ILE A 442 -6.45 13.31 -11.33
N TRP A 443 -5.98 12.06 -11.38
CA TRP A 443 -4.98 11.55 -10.46
C TRP A 443 -3.58 11.60 -11.10
N LEU A 444 -2.67 12.39 -10.53
CA LEU A 444 -1.31 12.53 -11.01
C LEU A 444 -0.37 11.50 -10.37
N ASN A 445 0.37 10.78 -11.21
CA ASN A 445 1.37 9.83 -10.76
C ASN A 445 2.62 9.84 -11.66
N ASN A 446 3.67 10.52 -11.23
CA ASN A 446 4.84 10.79 -12.07
C ASN A 446 6.18 10.24 -11.51
N PRO A 447 6.25 9.01 -10.97
CA PRO A 447 7.51 8.45 -10.50
C PRO A 447 8.51 8.28 -11.66
N LEU A 448 9.80 8.35 -11.36
CA LEU A 448 10.89 8.00 -12.27
C LEU A 448 10.84 6.49 -12.57
N PRO A 449 10.61 6.06 -13.82
CA PRO A 449 10.64 4.64 -14.15
C PRO A 449 12.06 4.07 -14.06
N PRO A 450 12.26 2.80 -13.66
CA PRO A 450 11.26 1.79 -13.27
C PRO A 450 11.10 1.68 -11.73
N ASN A 451 11.07 2.81 -11.01
CA ASN A 451 11.08 2.81 -9.55
C ASN A 451 9.70 2.61 -8.90
N GLU A 452 8.64 2.46 -9.69
CA GLU A 452 7.30 2.14 -9.19
C GLU A 452 6.98 0.66 -9.46
N ALA A 453 6.95 -0.16 -8.40
CA ALA A 453 6.57 -1.56 -8.53
C ALA A 453 5.10 -1.75 -8.93
N SER A 454 4.20 -0.86 -8.51
CA SER A 454 2.76 -0.99 -8.78
C SER A 454 2.06 0.38 -8.74
N GLY A 455 1.36 0.72 -7.66
CA GLY A 455 0.72 2.03 -7.47
C GLY A 455 -0.78 1.95 -7.21
N THR A 456 -1.20 1.37 -6.09
CA THR A 456 -2.63 1.16 -5.77
C THR A 456 -3.45 2.43 -5.63
N SER A 457 -2.85 3.61 -5.45
CA SER A 457 -3.60 4.86 -5.33
C SER A 457 -4.37 5.23 -6.60
N GLY A 458 -3.80 4.96 -7.77
CA GLY A 458 -4.49 5.19 -9.05
C GLY A 458 -5.65 4.22 -9.24
N MET A 459 -5.49 2.97 -8.78
CA MET A 459 -6.56 1.96 -8.78
C MET A 459 -7.76 2.40 -7.93
N LYS A 460 -7.53 3.05 -6.78
CA LYS A 460 -8.60 3.63 -5.92
C LYS A 460 -9.33 4.75 -6.63
N ALA A 461 -8.58 5.60 -7.35
CA ALA A 461 -9.15 6.70 -8.10
C ALA A 461 -10.02 6.19 -9.27
N ALA A 462 -9.59 5.11 -9.95
CA ALA A 462 -10.36 4.47 -11.00
C ALA A 462 -11.75 3.96 -10.53
N HIS A 463 -11.87 3.45 -9.30
CA HIS A 463 -13.16 3.03 -8.71
C HIS A 463 -14.17 4.17 -8.54
N ASN A 464 -13.70 5.42 -8.61
CA ASN A 464 -14.51 6.63 -8.51
C ASN A 464 -14.57 7.38 -9.85
N GLY A 465 -14.27 6.70 -10.96
CA GLY A 465 -14.30 7.29 -12.30
C GLY A 465 -13.25 8.37 -12.54
N ILE A 466 -12.15 8.39 -11.79
CA ILE A 466 -11.11 9.41 -11.93
C ILE A 466 -10.04 8.94 -12.93
N PRO A 467 -9.88 9.64 -14.08
CA PRO A 467 -8.82 9.36 -15.04
C PRO A 467 -7.42 9.59 -14.46
N GLN A 468 -6.41 9.00 -15.10
CA GLN A 468 -5.02 9.11 -14.63
C GLN A 468 -4.16 9.94 -15.58
N LEU A 469 -3.20 10.67 -15.02
CA LEU A 469 -2.05 11.20 -15.73
C LEU A 469 -0.81 10.58 -15.10
N SER A 470 -0.16 9.64 -15.77
CA SER A 470 0.90 8.87 -15.15
C SER A 470 2.05 8.52 -16.08
N THR A 471 3.26 8.36 -15.53
CA THR A 471 4.36 7.71 -16.26
C THR A 471 4.01 6.26 -16.54
N LEU A 472 4.50 5.71 -17.67
CA LEU A 472 4.36 4.29 -18.01
C LEU A 472 5.33 3.47 -17.13
N ASP A 473 4.90 3.23 -15.90
CA ASP A 473 5.58 2.41 -14.90
C ASP A 473 4.56 1.78 -13.93
N GLY A 474 4.99 0.75 -13.20
CA GLY A 474 4.13 0.05 -12.24
C GLY A 474 2.82 -0.45 -12.87
N TRP A 475 1.69 -0.14 -12.25
CA TRP A 475 0.35 -0.56 -12.70
C TRP A 475 -0.11 0.13 -13.98
N TRP A 476 0.43 1.32 -14.27
CA TRP A 476 -0.05 2.11 -15.41
C TRP A 476 0.34 1.49 -16.75
N HIS A 477 1.38 0.64 -16.76
CA HIS A 477 1.68 -0.22 -17.90
C HIS A 477 0.53 -1.17 -18.29
N GLU A 478 -0.28 -1.60 -17.32
CA GLU A 478 -1.40 -2.51 -17.51
C GLU A 478 -2.73 -1.75 -17.67
N GLY A 479 -2.88 -0.58 -17.01
CA GLY A 479 -4.13 0.20 -17.01
C GLY A 479 -4.24 1.30 -18.06
N TYR A 480 -3.15 1.64 -18.77
CA TYR A 480 -3.17 2.68 -19.79
C TYR A 480 -3.75 2.17 -21.10
N ILE A 481 -4.85 2.79 -21.53
CA ILE A 481 -5.39 2.69 -22.88
C ILE A 481 -5.53 4.13 -23.39
N LYS A 482 -4.77 4.43 -24.44
CA LYS A 482 -4.72 5.76 -25.06
C LYS A 482 -6.14 6.27 -25.35
N ASP A 483 -6.40 7.51 -24.97
CA ASP A 483 -7.67 8.23 -25.17
C ASP A 483 -8.90 7.59 -24.49
N LYS A 484 -8.70 6.57 -23.64
CA LYS A 484 -9.80 5.85 -22.97
C LYS A 484 -9.70 5.90 -21.46
N THR A 485 -8.54 5.64 -20.87
CA THR A 485 -8.41 5.55 -19.39
C THR A 485 -7.63 6.70 -18.76
N GLY A 486 -6.98 7.53 -19.58
CA GLY A 486 -6.17 8.66 -19.13
C GLY A 486 -5.02 8.95 -20.10
N TRP A 487 -3.94 9.51 -19.57
CA TRP A 487 -2.79 10.00 -20.32
C TRP A 487 -1.47 9.44 -19.79
N ALA A 488 -0.54 9.18 -20.70
CA ALA A 488 0.79 8.68 -20.41
C ALA A 488 1.85 9.77 -20.56
N ILE A 489 2.71 9.91 -19.55
CA ILE A 489 3.90 10.78 -19.62
C ILE A 489 5.02 9.95 -20.29
N SER A 490 5.16 10.06 -21.61
CA SER A 490 6.03 9.16 -22.42
C SER A 490 6.95 9.88 -23.42
N CYS A 491 7.28 11.15 -23.21
CA CYS A 491 7.94 11.97 -24.23
C CYS A 491 9.45 11.74 -24.47
N SER A 492 10.16 10.83 -23.77
CA SER A 492 11.58 10.55 -24.12
C SER A 492 12.17 9.21 -23.65
N LYS A 493 13.29 8.79 -24.29
CA LYS A 493 14.18 7.70 -23.84
C LYS A 493 14.81 8.05 -22.49
N LYS A 494 14.87 7.05 -21.59
CA LYS A 494 15.18 7.17 -20.15
C LYS A 494 16.66 7.48 -19.89
N THR A 495 16.97 8.61 -19.25
CA THR A 495 18.34 8.92 -18.76
C THR A 495 18.46 9.18 -17.26
N GLY A 496 17.34 9.37 -16.54
CA GLY A 496 17.31 9.46 -15.06
C GLY A 496 18.03 10.68 -14.45
N ASN A 497 18.20 11.78 -15.20
CA ASN A 497 18.90 13.00 -14.78
C ASN A 497 17.97 14.23 -14.80
N LYS A 498 18.45 15.41 -14.37
CA LYS A 498 17.68 16.67 -14.41
C LYS A 498 17.06 17.00 -15.77
N LYS A 499 17.74 16.60 -16.86
CA LYS A 499 17.21 16.72 -18.24
C LYS A 499 15.98 15.85 -18.48
N GLN A 500 15.80 14.75 -17.75
CA GLN A 500 14.58 13.92 -17.79
C GLN A 500 13.42 14.63 -17.09
N ASP A 501 13.64 15.30 -15.96
CA ASP A 501 12.58 16.02 -15.25
C ASP A 501 12.07 17.21 -16.07
N GLU A 502 12.97 17.96 -16.72
CA GLU A 502 12.59 19.02 -17.67
C GLU A 502 11.74 18.49 -18.83
N LYS A 503 12.11 17.34 -19.40
CA LYS A 503 11.36 16.69 -20.49
C LYS A 503 10.01 16.15 -20.03
N ASP A 504 9.95 15.47 -18.89
CA ASP A 504 8.70 14.94 -18.34
C ASP A 504 7.76 16.07 -17.92
N ALA A 505 8.28 17.16 -17.36
CA ALA A 505 7.50 18.36 -17.07
C ALA A 505 6.95 19.00 -18.36
N ALA A 506 7.79 19.16 -19.39
CA ALA A 506 7.34 19.65 -20.70
C ALA A 506 6.25 18.77 -21.31
N CYS A 507 6.36 17.44 -21.18
CA CYS A 507 5.34 16.48 -21.59
C CYS A 507 4.02 16.68 -20.84
N ILE A 508 4.08 16.87 -19.51
CA ILE A 508 2.89 17.17 -18.70
C ILE A 508 2.26 18.50 -19.17
N TYR A 509 3.07 19.53 -19.44
CA TYR A 509 2.56 20.82 -19.92
C TYR A 509 1.88 20.70 -21.28
N ASP A 510 2.48 19.97 -22.22
CA ASP A 510 1.90 19.69 -23.54
C ASP A 510 0.55 18.96 -23.42
N LEU A 511 0.50 17.88 -22.64
CA LEU A 511 -0.74 17.15 -22.35
C LEU A 511 -1.80 18.05 -21.69
N LEU A 512 -1.42 18.92 -20.75
CA LEU A 512 -2.35 19.84 -20.11
C LEU A 512 -2.90 20.89 -21.08
N GLU A 513 -2.03 21.47 -21.90
CA GLU A 513 -2.34 22.54 -22.84
C GLU A 513 -3.18 22.06 -24.02
N ASN A 514 -2.84 20.90 -24.60
CA ASN A 514 -3.40 20.45 -25.87
C ASN A 514 -4.49 19.38 -25.73
N ASP A 515 -4.45 18.56 -24.68
CA ASP A 515 -5.37 17.42 -24.53
C ASP A 515 -6.30 17.54 -23.32
N ILE A 516 -5.75 17.60 -22.11
CA ILE A 516 -6.49 17.40 -20.85
C ILE A 516 -7.43 18.57 -20.55
N LEU A 517 -6.93 19.80 -20.51
CA LEU A 517 -7.77 20.96 -20.17
C LEU A 517 -8.79 21.24 -21.28
N PRO A 518 -8.43 21.22 -22.59
CA PRO A 518 -9.43 21.35 -23.65
C PRO A 518 -10.51 20.26 -23.59
N CYS A 519 -10.14 19.01 -23.28
CA CYS A 519 -11.10 17.93 -23.12
C CYS A 519 -12.05 18.19 -21.93
N PHE A 520 -11.51 18.51 -20.75
CA PHE A 520 -12.30 18.78 -19.55
C PHE A 520 -13.27 19.94 -19.72
N TYR A 521 -12.82 21.07 -20.27
CA TYR A 521 -13.61 22.30 -20.34
C TYR A 521 -14.54 22.38 -21.57
N HIS A 522 -14.17 21.77 -22.69
CA HIS A 522 -14.86 21.97 -23.97
C HIS A 522 -15.45 20.69 -24.57
N LYS A 523 -15.10 19.50 -24.05
CA LYS A 523 -15.61 18.22 -24.54
C LYS A 523 -16.16 17.36 -23.39
N PRO A 524 -17.21 17.83 -22.67
CA PRO A 524 -17.69 17.18 -21.45
C PRO A 524 -18.13 15.72 -21.65
N GLU A 525 -18.73 15.37 -22.79
CA GLU A 525 -19.12 13.98 -23.06
C GLU A 525 -17.89 13.08 -23.24
N VAL A 526 -16.82 13.56 -23.90
CA VAL A 526 -15.57 12.82 -24.05
C VAL A 526 -14.91 12.62 -22.68
N TRP A 527 -14.87 13.66 -21.85
CA TRP A 527 -14.33 13.55 -20.50
C TRP A 527 -15.08 12.50 -19.67
N ARG A 528 -16.41 12.56 -19.66
CA ARG A 528 -17.26 11.60 -18.93
C ARG A 528 -17.12 10.18 -19.47
N GLU A 529 -16.91 10.03 -20.78
CA GLU A 529 -16.59 8.73 -21.37
C GLU A 529 -15.28 8.17 -20.83
N ILE A 530 -14.22 8.97 -20.72
CA ILE A 530 -12.95 8.56 -20.11
C ILE A 530 -13.14 8.16 -18.64
N MET A 531 -14.00 8.88 -17.90
CA MET A 531 -14.38 8.50 -16.53
C MET A 531 -15.07 7.13 -16.51
N ARG A 532 -16.01 6.88 -17.44
CA ARG A 532 -16.70 5.58 -17.57
C ARG A 532 -15.74 4.45 -17.89
N PHE A 533 -14.81 4.65 -18.83
CA PHE A 533 -13.75 3.70 -19.14
C PHE A 533 -12.81 3.44 -17.94
N SER A 534 -12.52 4.48 -17.14
CA SER A 534 -11.74 4.32 -15.90
C SER A 534 -12.41 3.35 -14.93
N ILE A 535 -13.74 3.33 -14.84
CA ILE A 535 -14.47 2.35 -14.03
C ILE A 535 -14.49 0.99 -14.75
N ALA A 536 -15.01 0.97 -15.99
CA ALA A 536 -15.32 -0.26 -16.71
C ALA A 536 -14.09 -1.11 -17.04
N ILE A 537 -12.93 -0.48 -17.24
CA ILE A 537 -11.67 -1.18 -17.56
C ILE A 537 -10.75 -1.26 -16.34
N ASN A 538 -10.43 -0.12 -15.72
CA ASN A 538 -9.44 -0.12 -14.65
C ASN A 538 -10.02 -0.65 -13.34
N ALA A 539 -11.15 -0.13 -12.85
CA ALA A 539 -11.71 -0.62 -11.59
C ALA A 539 -12.11 -2.09 -11.65
N SER A 540 -12.64 -2.54 -12.79
CA SER A 540 -13.05 -3.95 -12.98
C SER A 540 -11.89 -4.96 -13.01
N TYR A 541 -10.68 -4.51 -13.37
CA TYR A 541 -9.49 -5.37 -13.38
C TYR A 541 -8.64 -5.23 -12.10
N PHE A 542 -8.44 -4.00 -11.62
CA PHE A 542 -7.56 -3.69 -10.48
C PHE A 542 -8.29 -3.75 -9.13
N ASN A 543 -8.97 -4.87 -8.87
CA ASN A 543 -9.60 -5.17 -7.58
C ASN A 543 -8.89 -6.32 -6.85
N THR A 544 -9.01 -6.37 -5.53
CA THR A 544 -8.40 -7.44 -4.72
C THR A 544 -9.15 -8.77 -4.77
N ASP A 545 -10.38 -8.82 -5.29
CA ASP A 545 -11.09 -10.09 -5.49
C ASP A 545 -10.34 -10.96 -6.50
N ARG A 546 -9.92 -10.36 -7.62
CA ARG A 546 -9.02 -10.98 -8.59
C ARG A 546 -7.70 -11.37 -7.95
N VAL A 547 -7.05 -10.47 -7.19
CA VAL A 547 -5.77 -10.74 -6.52
C VAL A 547 -5.86 -11.99 -5.65
N VAL A 548 -6.91 -12.09 -4.84
CA VAL A 548 -7.12 -13.24 -3.96
C VAL A 548 -7.38 -14.51 -4.77
N ARG A 549 -8.16 -14.45 -5.86
CA ARG A 549 -8.36 -15.58 -6.77
C ARG A 549 -7.06 -16.03 -7.43
N ASP A 550 -6.20 -15.11 -7.85
CA ASP A 550 -4.89 -15.43 -8.42
C ASP A 550 -4.00 -16.15 -7.40
N TYR A 551 -4.01 -15.74 -6.12
CA TYR A 551 -3.30 -16.48 -5.07
C TYR A 551 -3.91 -17.85 -4.76
N ILE A 552 -5.24 -17.96 -4.75
CA ILE A 552 -5.94 -19.25 -4.58
C ILE A 552 -5.50 -20.24 -5.65
N GLN A 553 -5.57 -19.83 -6.91
CA GLN A 553 -5.31 -20.67 -8.08
C GLN A 553 -3.84 -21.04 -8.23
N ASN A 554 -2.92 -20.13 -7.85
CA ASN A 554 -1.51 -20.30 -8.20
C ASN A 554 -0.60 -20.60 -7.00
N ALA A 555 -1.02 -20.31 -5.76
CA ALA A 555 -0.13 -20.34 -4.60
C ALA A 555 -0.67 -21.09 -3.38
N TYR A 556 -1.98 -21.03 -3.12
CA TYR A 556 -2.52 -21.51 -1.84
C TYR A 556 -2.98 -22.97 -1.83
N PHE A 557 -3.64 -23.44 -2.89
CA PHE A 557 -4.30 -24.75 -2.88
C PHE A 557 -3.81 -25.71 -3.99
N ASN A 558 -2.53 -25.59 -4.34
CA ASN A 558 -1.86 -26.47 -5.32
C ASN A 558 -1.34 -27.76 -4.68
#